data_AF-A0A8C2CZS8-F1
#
_entry.id   AF-A0A8C2CZS8-F1
#
_cell.length_a   1.000
_cell.length_b   1.000
_cell.length_c   1.000
_cell.angle_alpha   90.00
_cell.angle_beta   90.00
_cell.angle_gamma   90.00
#
_symmetry.space_group_name_H-M   'P 1'
#
loop_
_entity.id
_entity.type
_entity.pdbx_description
1 polymer ?
#
loop_
_entity_poly.entity_id
_entity_poly.type
_entity_poly.pdbx_seq_one_letter_code
_entity_poly.pdbx_strand_id
1 'polypeptide(L)'
;MIVRKLFHALPVFALTLFILVLLDLQLRTRSDQKPTAPFAHEKTPSISRTTAVTQHRDVVNDKQRPKRQKWREMKPRPPLELTDIFIAVKSTGRFHKTRLALLLETWISKTKDHVIVVFLYVDPFCLLPLLCFSADVEADWVTFSSVLFQRDVHFWFATGGAGFCLSRKLAEKMAPWASGPRFEQTSAVIMLPDDCTVGFIVERRLGISMVHSNMFHSHLENLLLLVPSDIPKQVTLSYGWFENKMNSVELKGVFTIDEDPSRFRTVHCLLYPTTSWCPVALKGALSWNQHVLP
;
A
#
# COMPACT_ATOMS: atom_id res chain seq x y z
N MET A 1 -8.81 2.66 54.84
CA MET A 1 -9.42 2.73 53.48
C MET A 1 -9.04 3.96 52.66
N ILE A 2 -8.43 5.02 53.22
CA ILE A 2 -8.10 6.26 52.48
C ILE A 2 -6.77 6.16 51.70
N VAL A 3 -5.79 5.40 52.21
CA VAL A 3 -4.45 5.28 51.59
C VAL A 3 -4.48 4.57 50.22
N ARG A 4 -5.36 3.58 50.03
CA ARG A 4 -5.50 2.86 48.73
C ARG A 4 -6.08 3.73 47.61
N LYS A 5 -6.86 4.77 47.91
CA LYS A 5 -7.37 5.71 46.87
C LYS A 5 -6.29 6.70 46.42
N LEU A 6 -5.33 7.03 47.30
CA LEU A 6 -4.21 7.92 46.97
C LEU A 6 -3.23 7.27 45.97
N PHE A 7 -3.01 5.96 46.10
CA PHE A 7 -2.13 5.19 45.20
C PHE A 7 -2.70 4.97 43.78
N HIS A 8 -4.01 5.13 43.58
CA HIS A 8 -4.63 5.10 42.24
C HIS A 8 -4.81 6.49 41.61
N ALA A 9 -4.78 7.57 42.41
CA ALA A 9 -4.86 8.95 41.91
C ALA A 9 -3.50 9.49 41.42
N LEU A 10 -2.39 9.08 42.05
CA LEU A 10 -1.02 9.44 41.65
C LEU A 10 -0.67 9.08 40.19
N PRO A 11 -0.94 7.86 39.67
CA PRO A 11 -0.63 7.52 38.29
C PRO A 11 -1.53 8.25 37.28
N VAL A 12 -2.79 8.53 37.65
CA VAL A 12 -3.70 9.31 36.78
C VAL A 12 -3.25 10.77 36.71
N PHE A 13 -2.86 11.37 37.84
CA PHE A 13 -2.34 12.73 37.87
C PHE A 13 -1.01 12.86 37.10
N ALA A 14 -0.10 11.89 37.26
CA ALA A 14 1.14 11.83 36.50
C ALA A 14 0.90 11.67 34.99
N LEU A 15 -0.06 10.83 34.58
CA LEU A 15 -0.46 10.67 33.19
C LEU A 15 -1.07 11.97 32.62
N THR A 16 -1.94 12.64 33.37
CA THR A 16 -2.53 13.92 32.95
C THR A 16 -1.49 15.01 32.82
N LEU A 17 -0.54 15.10 33.76
CA LEU A 17 0.56 16.08 33.69
C LEU A 17 1.47 15.79 32.49
N PHE A 18 1.76 14.51 32.22
CA PHE A 18 2.54 14.08 31.06
C PHE A 18 1.84 14.42 29.73
N ILE A 19 0.52 14.20 29.62
CA ILE A 19 -0.27 14.60 28.44
C ILE A 19 -0.27 16.11 28.26
N LEU A 20 -0.41 16.89 29.34
CA LEU A 20 -0.36 18.35 29.28
C LEU A 20 1.02 18.88 28.86
N VAL A 21 2.12 18.28 29.36
CA VAL A 21 3.48 18.61 28.94
C VAL A 21 3.73 18.24 27.48
N LEU A 22 3.21 17.09 27.02
CA LEU A 22 3.28 16.73 25.60
C LEU A 22 2.48 17.69 24.72
N LEU A 23 1.27 18.08 25.13
CA LEU A 23 0.47 19.08 24.41
C LEU A 23 1.15 20.45 24.37
N ASP A 24 1.77 20.88 25.47
CA ASP A 24 2.51 22.15 25.53
C ASP A 24 3.77 22.12 24.65
N LEU A 25 4.52 21.00 24.63
CA LEU A 25 5.64 20.80 23.72
C LEU A 25 5.22 20.78 22.24
N GLN A 26 4.07 20.18 21.91
CA GLN A 26 3.49 20.19 20.57
C GLN A 26 3.00 21.60 20.17
N LEU A 27 2.48 22.39 21.12
CA LEU A 27 2.08 23.78 20.87
C LEU A 27 3.27 24.71 20.74
N ARG A 28 4.36 24.49 21.49
CA ARG A 28 5.61 25.27 21.40
C ARG A 28 6.34 25.05 20.08
N THR A 29 6.46 23.79 19.65
CA THR A 29 7.02 23.45 18.33
C THR A 29 6.22 24.06 17.17
N ARG A 30 4.90 24.24 17.36
CA ARG A 30 4.02 24.93 16.40
C ARG A 30 4.17 26.45 16.42
N SER A 31 4.54 27.06 17.55
CA SER A 31 4.70 28.52 17.66
C SER A 31 6.01 29.04 17.07
N ASP A 32 7.05 28.21 16.95
CA ASP A 32 8.35 28.59 16.38
C ASP A 32 8.42 28.52 14.84
N GLN A 33 7.38 28.01 14.17
CA GLN A 33 7.26 28.07 12.70
C GLN A 33 6.27 29.17 12.28
N LYS A 34 6.69 30.43 12.46
CA LYS A 34 6.09 31.58 11.76
C LYS A 34 7.04 32.05 10.66
N PRO A 35 6.78 31.77 9.37
CA PRO A 35 7.50 32.43 8.29
C PRO A 35 6.91 33.84 8.05
N THR A 36 7.77 34.83 8.18
CA THR A 36 7.52 36.24 7.90
C THR A 36 7.71 36.54 6.40
N ALA A 37 6.66 37.03 5.74
CA ALA A 37 6.66 38.00 4.63
C ALA A 37 7.03 37.52 3.18
N PRO A 38 6.81 38.35 2.11
CA PRO A 38 5.76 38.10 1.11
C PRO A 38 6.24 38.17 -0.36
N PHE A 39 5.67 37.38 -1.28
CA PHE A 39 5.84 37.55 -2.74
C PHE A 39 4.66 36.91 -3.47
N ALA A 40 4.15 37.35 -4.61
CA ALA A 40 4.07 38.63 -5.30
C ALA A 40 3.03 38.36 -6.40
N HIS A 41 2.03 39.22 -6.53
CA HIS A 41 1.06 39.18 -7.63
C HIS A 41 1.77 39.57 -8.92
N GLU A 42 1.72 38.73 -9.95
CA GLU A 42 2.00 39.16 -11.32
C GLU A 42 0.75 38.97 -12.18
N LYS A 43 0.35 40.09 -12.79
CA LYS A 43 -0.87 40.29 -13.59
C LYS A 43 -0.63 39.89 -15.05
N THR A 44 -1.72 39.47 -15.67
CA THR A 44 -2.00 39.23 -17.09
C THR A 44 -1.46 40.30 -18.05
N PRO A 45 -1.44 40.01 -19.37
CA PRO A 45 -2.23 40.88 -20.23
C PRO A 45 -3.18 40.15 -21.18
N SER A 46 -4.38 40.72 -21.18
CA SER A 46 -5.51 40.60 -22.08
C SER A 46 -5.19 40.89 -23.55
N ILE A 47 -5.85 40.18 -24.46
CA ILE A 47 -6.14 40.69 -25.81
C ILE A 47 -7.65 40.54 -26.06
N SER A 48 -8.34 41.69 -26.07
CA SER A 48 -9.67 41.86 -26.64
C SER A 48 -9.52 42.39 -28.07
N ARG A 49 -10.21 41.80 -29.05
CA ARG A 49 -10.88 42.59 -30.10
C ARG A 49 -11.96 41.81 -30.86
N THR A 50 -13.06 42.53 -31.06
CA THR A 50 -14.35 42.19 -31.64
C THR A 50 -14.32 42.20 -33.18
N THR A 51 -15.28 41.46 -33.78
CA THR A 51 -15.98 41.68 -35.08
C THR A 51 -15.17 41.83 -36.38
N ALA A 52 -15.37 40.90 -37.32
CA ALA A 52 -16.25 41.12 -38.48
C ALA A 52 -16.21 39.91 -39.43
N VAL A 53 -17.41 39.48 -39.84
CA VAL A 53 -17.66 38.46 -40.85
C VAL A 53 -17.29 39.03 -42.22
N THR A 54 -16.47 38.30 -42.98
CA THR A 54 -16.46 38.46 -44.45
C THR A 54 -16.24 37.09 -45.07
N GLN A 55 -17.31 36.58 -45.68
CA GLN A 55 -17.27 35.42 -46.56
C GLN A 55 -16.54 35.80 -47.84
N HIS A 56 -15.53 35.03 -48.22
CA HIS A 56 -15.17 34.87 -49.61
C HIS A 56 -14.75 33.42 -49.85
N ARG A 57 -15.60 32.73 -50.62
CA ARG A 57 -15.28 31.46 -51.27
C ARG A 57 -14.17 31.73 -52.30
N ASP A 58 -13.17 30.86 -52.37
CA ASP A 58 -12.98 29.95 -53.51
C ASP A 58 -11.62 29.24 -53.48
N VAL A 59 -11.59 28.10 -54.18
CA VAL A 59 -10.44 27.26 -54.55
C VAL A 59 -10.05 26.17 -53.54
N VAL A 60 -10.74 25.03 -53.68
CA VAL A 60 -10.26 23.71 -53.22
C VAL A 60 -9.00 23.37 -54.00
N ASN A 61 -7.84 23.48 -53.35
CA ASN A 61 -6.59 22.91 -53.85
C ASN A 61 -6.41 21.51 -53.25
N ASP A 62 -6.89 20.52 -53.98
CA ASP A 62 -6.69 19.10 -53.70
C ASP A 62 -5.22 18.71 -53.94
N LYS A 63 -4.37 18.90 -52.92
CA LYS A 63 -3.01 18.32 -52.85
C LYS A 63 -2.35 18.47 -51.47
N GLN A 64 -3.01 18.06 -50.40
CA GLN A 64 -2.31 17.68 -49.15
C GLN A 64 -2.82 16.34 -48.63
N ARG A 65 -2.18 15.27 -49.14
CA ARG A 65 -2.24 13.94 -48.52
C ARG A 65 -1.94 14.08 -47.02
N PRO A 66 -2.74 13.47 -46.12
CA PRO A 66 -2.40 13.45 -44.71
C PRO A 66 -1.04 12.76 -44.57
N LYS A 67 -0.06 13.45 -43.96
CA LYS A 67 1.22 12.84 -43.61
C LYS A 67 0.90 11.62 -42.75
N ARG A 68 1.07 10.42 -43.31
CA ARG A 68 0.98 9.13 -42.61
C ARG A 68 1.74 9.30 -41.30
N GLN A 69 1.02 9.38 -40.18
CA GLN A 69 1.62 9.25 -38.87
C GLN A 69 2.37 7.92 -38.90
N LYS A 70 3.70 8.02 -38.86
CA LYS A 70 4.58 6.87 -38.79
C LYS A 70 4.29 6.24 -37.43
N TRP A 71 3.46 5.20 -37.41
CA TRP A 71 3.32 4.33 -36.26
C TRP A 71 4.74 3.94 -35.86
N ARG A 72 5.22 4.48 -34.74
CA ARG A 72 6.44 3.96 -34.13
C ARG A 72 6.06 2.56 -33.70
N GLU A 73 6.53 1.59 -34.46
CA GLU A 73 6.49 0.18 -34.12
C GLU A 73 6.91 0.06 -32.65
N MET A 74 5.94 -0.25 -31.80
CA MET A 74 6.14 -0.34 -30.37
C MET A 74 7.03 -1.57 -30.18
N LYS A 75 8.33 -1.36 -29.93
CA LYS A 75 9.23 -2.48 -29.63
C LYS A 75 8.58 -3.33 -28.53
N PRO A 76 8.41 -4.65 -28.74
CA PRO A 76 7.86 -5.51 -27.71
C PRO A 76 8.73 -5.36 -26.47
N ARG A 77 8.10 -5.07 -25.33
CA ARG A 77 8.82 -5.04 -24.06
C ARG A 77 9.31 -6.47 -23.79
N PRO A 78 10.51 -6.64 -23.22
CA PRO A 78 10.91 -7.96 -22.76
C PRO A 78 9.84 -8.50 -21.78
N PRO A 79 9.65 -9.83 -21.73
CA PRO A 79 8.82 -10.45 -20.71
C PRO A 79 9.26 -9.99 -19.31
N LEU A 80 8.30 -9.82 -18.41
CA LEU A 80 8.58 -9.51 -17.00
C LEU A 80 9.15 -10.74 -16.33
N GLU A 81 10.25 -10.58 -15.61
CA GLU A 81 10.89 -11.64 -14.84
C GLU A 81 10.73 -11.39 -13.32
N LEU A 82 10.91 -12.43 -12.51
CA LEU A 82 10.85 -12.27 -11.04
C LEU A 82 11.88 -11.26 -10.51
N THR A 83 13.01 -11.10 -11.21
CA THR A 83 14.07 -10.13 -10.86
C THR A 83 13.63 -8.67 -10.99
N ASP A 84 12.54 -8.41 -11.71
CA ASP A 84 11.96 -7.06 -11.84
C ASP A 84 11.04 -6.71 -10.67
N ILE A 85 10.74 -7.68 -9.81
CA ILE A 85 9.90 -7.55 -8.64
C ILE A 85 10.80 -7.49 -7.40
N PHE A 86 10.47 -6.56 -6.52
CA PHE A 86 11.05 -6.44 -5.19
C PHE A 86 9.90 -6.52 -4.18
N ILE A 87 10.09 -7.06 -3.00
CA ILE A 87 9.00 -7.26 -2.03
C ILE A 87 9.45 -6.66 -0.71
N ALA A 88 8.79 -5.60 -0.26
CA ALA A 88 9.09 -4.99 1.03
C ALA A 88 8.15 -5.50 2.13
N VAL A 89 8.73 -6.02 3.22
CA VAL A 89 7.97 -6.53 4.38
C VAL A 89 8.19 -5.60 5.57
N LYS A 90 7.13 -4.87 5.96
CA LYS A 90 7.14 -3.99 7.14
C LYS A 90 6.97 -4.82 8.42
N SER A 91 7.91 -4.70 9.36
CA SER A 91 7.84 -5.37 10.66
C SER A 91 8.44 -4.50 11.78
N THR A 92 8.18 -4.89 13.03
CA THR A 92 8.75 -4.27 14.22
C THR A 92 9.39 -5.32 15.12
N GLY A 93 10.33 -4.90 15.98
CA GLY A 93 11.08 -5.79 16.89
C GLY A 93 10.19 -6.76 17.67
N ARG A 94 9.00 -6.30 18.09
CA ARG A 94 8.01 -7.09 18.83
C ARG A 94 7.50 -8.31 18.06
N PHE A 95 7.51 -8.29 16.74
CA PHE A 95 6.95 -9.33 15.88
C PHE A 95 7.98 -10.24 15.22
N HIS A 96 9.27 -10.07 15.53
CA HIS A 96 10.33 -10.83 14.87
C HIS A 96 10.19 -12.34 15.13
N LYS A 97 9.95 -12.72 16.39
CA LYS A 97 9.83 -14.13 16.79
C LYS A 97 8.51 -14.75 16.37
N THR A 98 7.42 -13.99 16.39
CA THR A 98 6.06 -14.53 16.21
C THR A 98 5.57 -14.48 14.77
N ARG A 99 5.94 -13.43 14.00
CA ARG A 99 5.45 -13.23 12.63
C ARG A 99 6.58 -13.39 11.63
N LEU A 100 7.69 -12.65 11.78
CA LEU A 100 8.76 -12.67 10.78
C LEU A 100 9.41 -14.05 10.65
N ALA A 101 9.64 -14.75 11.76
CA ALA A 101 10.18 -16.11 11.75
C ALA A 101 9.33 -17.08 10.88
N LEU A 102 8.00 -17.01 11.00
CA LEU A 102 7.08 -17.79 10.18
C LEU A 102 7.21 -17.45 8.68
N LEU A 103 7.32 -16.16 8.34
CA LEU A 103 7.47 -15.74 6.93
C LEU A 103 8.82 -16.18 6.36
N LEU A 104 9.90 -16.08 7.15
CA LEU A 104 11.25 -16.53 6.79
C LEU A 104 11.32 -18.04 6.53
N GLU A 105 10.57 -18.83 7.27
CA GLU A 105 10.48 -20.27 7.10
C GLU A 105 9.62 -20.69 5.90
N THR A 106 8.63 -19.86 5.53
CA THR A 106 7.67 -20.13 4.46
C THR A 106 8.02 -19.39 3.17
N TRP A 107 7.21 -18.42 2.73
CA TRP A 107 7.32 -17.85 1.40
C TRP A 107 8.59 -17.03 1.17
N ILE A 108 9.12 -16.31 2.19
CA ILE A 108 10.38 -15.55 2.03
C ILE A 108 11.53 -16.52 1.70
N SER A 109 11.48 -17.77 2.17
CA SER A 109 12.51 -18.76 1.85
C SER A 109 12.66 -19.05 0.36
N LYS A 110 11.61 -18.80 -0.44
CA LYS A 110 11.55 -19.06 -1.88
C LYS A 110 11.90 -17.86 -2.75
N THR A 111 11.97 -16.66 -2.18
CA THR A 111 12.17 -15.39 -2.92
C THR A 111 13.16 -14.46 -2.22
N LYS A 112 14.19 -15.03 -1.56
CA LYS A 112 15.13 -14.27 -0.72
C LYS A 112 15.84 -13.14 -1.47
N ASP A 113 16.15 -13.35 -2.74
CA ASP A 113 16.89 -12.38 -3.55
C ASP A 113 16.06 -11.14 -3.91
N HIS A 114 14.75 -11.21 -3.71
CA HIS A 114 13.80 -10.14 -4.06
C HIS A 114 13.13 -9.52 -2.84
N VAL A 115 13.34 -10.05 -1.62
CA VAL A 115 12.68 -9.57 -0.40
C VAL A 115 13.58 -8.63 0.40
N ILE A 116 13.05 -7.45 0.72
CA ILE A 116 13.64 -6.48 1.64
C ILE A 116 12.77 -6.40 2.88
N VAL A 117 13.31 -6.74 4.05
CA VAL A 117 12.57 -6.60 5.33
C VAL A 117 12.89 -5.23 5.94
N VAL A 118 11.86 -4.41 6.14
CA VAL A 118 11.97 -3.05 6.69
C VAL A 118 11.55 -3.04 8.16
N PHE A 119 12.47 -2.63 9.03
CA PHE A 119 12.24 -2.54 10.48
C PHE A 119 12.00 -1.09 10.92
N LEU A 120 10.83 -0.81 11.48
CA LEU A 120 10.42 0.56 11.84
C LEU A 120 11.13 1.14 13.09
N TYR A 121 11.94 0.36 13.80
CA TYR A 121 12.54 0.76 15.08
C TYR A 121 14.03 1.11 15.00
N VAL A 122 14.65 1.03 13.82
CA VAL A 122 16.11 1.23 13.69
C VAL A 122 16.49 2.50 12.90
N ASP A 123 15.55 3.23 12.29
CA ASP A 123 15.92 4.47 11.61
C ASP A 123 14.74 5.44 11.43
N PRO A 124 14.82 6.70 11.92
CA PRO A 124 13.89 7.75 11.49
C PRO A 124 14.15 8.21 10.04
N PHE A 125 15.20 7.71 9.37
CA PHE A 125 15.57 8.11 8.00
C PHE A 125 15.30 7.06 6.91
N CYS A 126 14.90 5.83 7.26
CA CYS A 126 14.58 4.79 6.29
C CYS A 126 13.12 4.88 5.81
N LEU A 127 12.72 6.02 5.25
CA LEU A 127 11.43 6.14 4.54
C LEU A 127 11.52 5.92 3.02
N LEU A 128 12.70 5.63 2.47
CA LEU A 128 12.82 4.96 1.16
C LEU A 128 14.16 4.24 1.04
N PRO A 129 14.13 2.94 0.73
CA PRO A 129 14.57 2.59 -0.62
C PRO A 129 13.53 1.69 -1.32
N LEU A 130 12.96 2.27 -2.37
CA LEU A 130 12.55 1.64 -3.62
C LEU A 130 12.10 0.17 -3.62
N LEU A 131 10.78 0.03 -3.85
CA LEU A 131 10.13 -0.92 -4.76
C LEU A 131 10.14 -2.37 -4.27
N CYS A 132 9.22 -3.25 -4.63
CA CYS A 132 8.03 -3.20 -5.41
C CYS A 132 6.96 -3.66 -4.42
N PHE A 133 5.77 -3.32 -4.80
CA PHE A 133 4.66 -4.12 -4.41
C PHE A 133 4.00 -4.33 -5.87
N SER A 134 3.16 -5.36 -6.22
CA SER A 134 2.13 -5.37 -7.37
C SER A 134 0.58 -4.99 -7.16
N ALA A 135 0.02 -3.85 -7.65
CA ALA A 135 -1.19 -3.23 -7.07
C ALA A 135 -2.46 -3.97 -7.36
N ASP A 136 -3.14 -4.41 -6.30
CA ASP A 136 -4.39 -5.13 -6.35
C ASP A 136 -4.94 -5.07 -4.91
N VAL A 137 -5.98 -4.28 -4.66
CA VAL A 137 -6.67 -4.29 -3.36
C VAL A 137 -8.15 -4.20 -3.66
N GLU A 138 -8.97 -4.76 -2.79
CA GLU A 138 -10.25 -4.16 -2.40
C GLU A 138 -10.00 -2.68 -2.08
N ALA A 139 -9.97 -1.84 -3.13
CA ALA A 139 -9.74 -0.43 -2.92
C ALA A 139 -10.85 0.05 -2.00
N ASP A 140 -10.47 0.72 -0.92
CA ASP A 140 -11.43 1.27 0.01
C ASP A 140 -11.67 2.73 -0.37
N TRP A 141 -12.93 3.16 -0.33
CA TRP A 141 -13.28 4.55 -0.55
C TRP A 141 -12.99 5.35 0.72
N VAL A 142 -12.11 6.34 0.62
CA VAL A 142 -11.95 7.35 1.67
C VAL A 142 -12.69 8.61 1.27
N THR A 143 -13.55 9.07 2.16
CA THR A 143 -14.10 10.42 2.14
C THR A 143 -13.58 11.16 3.36
N PHE A 144 -12.93 12.29 3.15
CA PHE A 144 -12.54 13.17 4.25
C PHE A 144 -12.77 14.63 3.91
N SER A 145 -13.06 15.41 4.94
CA SER A 145 -13.17 16.86 4.90
C SER A 145 -12.04 17.43 5.74
N SER A 146 -11.25 18.36 5.20
CA SER A 146 -10.18 19.02 5.98
C SER A 146 -10.32 20.52 5.86
N VAL A 147 -9.94 21.27 6.90
CA VAL A 147 -9.97 22.75 6.87
C VAL A 147 -9.07 23.33 5.75
N LEU A 148 -8.07 22.56 5.29
CA LEU A 148 -7.20 22.91 4.16
C LEU A 148 -7.87 22.72 2.79
N PHE A 149 -8.86 21.83 2.71
CA PHE A 149 -9.66 21.59 1.51
C PHE A 149 -11.07 22.11 1.76
N GLN A 150 -11.44 23.26 1.20
CA GLN A 150 -12.79 23.86 1.31
C GLN A 150 -13.93 22.98 0.74
N ARG A 151 -13.64 21.73 0.34
CA ARG A 151 -14.55 20.74 -0.26
C ARG A 151 -14.14 19.35 0.18
N ASP A 152 -15.12 18.45 0.26
CA ASP A 152 -14.89 17.03 0.52
C ASP A 152 -14.00 16.42 -0.57
N VAL A 153 -13.02 15.63 -0.13
CA VAL A 153 -12.11 14.92 -1.02
C VAL A 153 -12.41 13.43 -0.89
N HIS A 154 -12.72 12.82 -2.03
CA HIS A 154 -12.97 11.38 -2.14
C HIS A 154 -11.84 10.73 -2.90
N PHE A 155 -11.32 9.58 -2.53
CA PHE A 155 -10.38 8.84 -3.38
C PHE A 155 -10.33 7.39 -2.96
N TRP A 156 -9.88 6.56 -3.90
CA TRP A 156 -9.57 5.18 -3.61
C TRP A 156 -8.18 5.08 -3.00
N PHE A 157 -8.02 4.21 -2.01
CA PHE A 157 -6.72 3.78 -1.53
C PHE A 157 -6.68 2.26 -1.44
N ALA A 158 -5.48 1.72 -1.33
CA ALA A 158 -5.23 0.30 -1.40
C ALA A 158 -4.73 -0.18 -0.02
N THR A 159 -5.56 -0.95 0.68
CA THR A 159 -5.40 -1.39 2.06
C THR A 159 -4.05 -2.08 2.29
N GLY A 160 -3.24 -1.49 3.19
CA GLY A 160 -1.87 -1.94 3.42
C GLY A 160 -1.74 -3.38 3.90
N GLY A 161 -2.78 -3.91 4.55
CA GLY A 161 -2.84 -5.28 5.07
C GLY A 161 -2.99 -6.37 4.01
N ALA A 162 -3.60 -6.08 2.86
CA ALA A 162 -3.66 -7.00 1.71
C ALA A 162 -2.34 -7.01 0.92
N GLY A 163 -1.58 -5.91 1.00
CA GLY A 163 -0.52 -5.57 0.07
C GLY A 163 -1.09 -4.78 -1.10
N PHE A 164 -0.42 -3.69 -1.49
CA PHE A 164 -0.85 -2.80 -2.58
C PHE A 164 0.35 -2.23 -3.26
N CYS A 165 0.19 -1.74 -4.50
CA CYS A 165 1.40 -1.66 -5.23
C CYS A 165 1.70 -0.87 -6.51
N LEU A 166 2.98 -0.79 -6.87
CA LEU A 166 3.52 0.35 -7.62
C LEU A 166 4.63 -0.03 -8.59
N SER A 167 4.46 0.39 -9.85
CA SER A 167 5.55 0.37 -10.83
C SER A 167 6.63 1.40 -10.47
N ARG A 168 7.88 1.13 -10.87
CA ARG A 168 9.00 2.07 -10.74
C ARG A 168 8.66 3.48 -11.23
N LYS A 169 8.07 3.58 -12.42
CA LYS A 169 7.69 4.85 -13.05
C LYS A 169 6.65 5.63 -12.24
N LEU A 170 5.73 4.94 -11.57
CA LEU A 170 4.76 5.59 -10.70
C LEU A 170 5.43 6.08 -9.41
N ALA A 171 6.26 5.25 -8.78
CA ALA A 171 7.00 5.63 -7.58
C ALA A 171 7.90 6.85 -7.80
N GLU A 172 8.58 6.93 -8.96
CA GLU A 172 9.37 8.10 -9.36
C GLU A 172 8.51 9.37 -9.46
N LYS A 173 7.30 9.27 -10.03
CA LYS A 173 6.36 10.39 -10.10
C LYS A 173 5.84 10.81 -8.72
N MET A 174 5.76 9.89 -7.77
CA MET A 174 5.33 10.17 -6.40
C MET A 174 6.41 10.88 -5.57
N ALA A 175 7.67 10.91 -6.01
CA ALA A 175 8.80 11.45 -5.26
C ALA A 175 8.60 12.88 -4.68
N PRO A 176 7.95 13.84 -5.37
CA PRO A 176 7.70 15.18 -4.82
C PRO A 176 6.79 15.21 -3.58
N TRP A 177 6.09 14.12 -3.27
CA TRP A 177 5.25 13.99 -2.07
C TRP A 177 5.68 12.83 -1.16
N ALA A 178 6.42 11.84 -1.69
CA ALA A 178 6.75 10.63 -0.96
C ALA A 178 8.23 10.49 -0.59
N SER A 179 9.15 11.21 -1.24
CA SER A 179 10.58 11.00 -1.00
C SER A 179 11.07 11.77 0.24
N GLY A 180 11.79 11.07 1.13
CA GLY A 180 12.37 11.65 2.34
C GLY A 180 11.29 12.10 3.34
N PRO A 181 11.43 13.27 3.99
CA PRO A 181 10.47 13.73 5.01
C PRO A 181 9.11 14.13 4.41
N ARG A 182 8.99 14.20 3.09
CA ARG A 182 7.77 14.67 2.41
C ARG A 182 6.60 13.71 2.59
N PHE A 183 6.86 12.40 2.75
CA PHE A 183 5.78 11.43 2.98
C PHE A 183 5.07 11.71 4.30
N GLU A 184 5.84 11.89 5.37
CA GLU A 184 5.33 12.26 6.70
C GLU A 184 4.64 13.63 6.69
N GLN A 185 5.19 14.61 5.98
CA GLN A 185 4.53 15.91 5.81
C GLN A 185 3.20 15.78 5.08
N THR A 186 3.15 14.95 4.04
CA THR A 186 1.92 14.73 3.25
C THR A 186 0.87 14.00 4.10
N SER A 187 1.25 12.96 4.84
CA SER A 187 0.34 12.23 5.73
C SER A 187 -0.17 13.12 6.87
N ALA A 188 0.68 13.97 7.45
CA ALA A 188 0.30 14.92 8.49
C ALA A 188 -0.68 16.01 8.00
N VAL A 189 -0.61 16.38 6.72
CA VAL A 189 -1.55 17.34 6.11
C VAL A 189 -2.95 16.75 5.98
N ILE A 190 -3.04 15.50 5.54
CA ILE A 190 -4.34 14.83 5.33
C ILE A 190 -4.85 14.09 6.57
N MET A 191 -3.98 13.86 7.56
CA MET A 191 -4.26 13.14 8.81
C MET A 191 -4.81 11.72 8.57
N LEU A 192 -4.25 11.03 7.57
CA LEU A 192 -4.65 9.67 7.19
C LEU A 192 -3.46 8.70 7.31
N PRO A 193 -3.72 7.38 7.45
CA PRO A 193 -2.67 6.36 7.50
C PRO A 193 -1.79 6.30 6.24
N ASP A 194 -0.70 5.52 6.31
CA ASP A 194 0.30 5.40 5.23
C ASP A 194 -0.31 4.96 3.89
N ASP A 195 -1.20 3.96 3.91
CA ASP A 195 -1.86 3.42 2.71
C ASP A 195 -2.81 4.43 2.05
N CYS A 196 -3.58 5.14 2.86
CA CYS A 196 -4.39 6.28 2.45
C CYS A 196 -3.53 7.40 1.86
N THR A 197 -2.35 7.66 2.44
CA THR A 197 -1.41 8.68 1.93
C THR A 197 -0.90 8.31 0.54
N VAL A 198 -0.58 7.03 0.31
CA VAL A 198 -0.21 6.53 -1.02
C VAL A 198 -1.36 6.73 -2.02
N GLY A 199 -2.57 6.28 -1.67
CA GLY A 199 -3.76 6.45 -2.53
C GLY A 199 -4.03 7.91 -2.86
N PHE A 200 -3.92 8.81 -1.87
CA PHE A 200 -4.08 10.25 -2.06
C PHE A 200 -3.05 10.82 -3.05
N ILE A 201 -1.77 10.43 -2.96
CA ILE A 201 -0.76 10.90 -3.91
C ILE A 201 -1.10 10.41 -5.33
N VAL A 202 -1.49 9.15 -5.48
CA VAL A 202 -1.77 8.55 -6.80
C VAL A 202 -3.03 9.16 -7.43
N GLU A 203 -4.16 9.13 -6.73
CA GLU A 203 -5.46 9.58 -7.26
C GLU A 203 -5.57 11.11 -7.29
N ARG A 204 -5.09 11.81 -6.25
CA ARG A 204 -5.36 13.25 -6.08
C ARG A 204 -4.20 14.16 -6.45
N ARG A 205 -2.95 13.74 -6.27
CA ARG A 205 -1.79 14.55 -6.71
C ARG A 205 -1.38 14.25 -8.15
N LEU A 206 -1.42 12.99 -8.56
CA LEU A 206 -1.01 12.56 -9.90
C LEU A 206 -2.18 12.38 -10.87
N GLY A 207 -3.43 12.29 -10.40
CA GLY A 207 -4.60 12.10 -11.25
C GLY A 207 -4.62 10.74 -11.97
N ILE A 208 -4.01 9.72 -11.36
CA ILE A 208 -3.93 8.37 -11.90
C ILE A 208 -4.94 7.51 -11.14
N SER A 209 -5.84 6.87 -11.87
CA SER A 209 -6.76 5.90 -11.27
C SER A 209 -6.04 4.61 -10.92
N MET A 210 -6.30 4.09 -9.73
CA MET A 210 -5.80 2.80 -9.31
C MET A 210 -6.53 1.64 -10.01
N VAL A 211 -5.86 0.50 -10.10
CA VAL A 211 -6.39 -0.74 -10.69
C VAL A 211 -6.76 -1.69 -9.56
N HIS A 212 -7.88 -2.39 -9.72
CA HIS A 212 -8.47 -3.27 -8.71
C HIS A 212 -8.30 -4.73 -9.14
N SER A 213 -8.16 -5.63 -8.17
CA SER A 213 -8.04 -7.07 -8.39
C SER A 213 -8.42 -7.84 -7.15
N ASN A 214 -8.90 -9.04 -7.37
CA ASN A 214 -9.42 -9.96 -6.37
C ASN A 214 -8.38 -11.01 -5.93
N MET A 215 -7.11 -10.83 -6.27
CA MET A 215 -6.04 -11.79 -5.96
C MET A 215 -5.28 -11.47 -4.67
N PHE A 216 -5.67 -10.38 -3.98
CA PHE A 216 -4.97 -9.83 -2.83
C PHE A 216 -5.91 -9.73 -1.64
N HIS A 217 -5.49 -10.29 -0.52
CA HIS A 217 -6.40 -10.63 0.56
C HIS A 217 -5.91 -10.12 1.91
N SER A 218 -6.77 -9.37 2.60
CA SER A 218 -6.55 -8.81 3.93
C SER A 218 -7.34 -9.59 4.98
N HIS A 219 -6.83 -9.68 6.21
CA HIS A 219 -7.62 -10.26 7.32
C HIS A 219 -8.80 -9.38 7.76
N LEU A 220 -9.02 -8.22 7.12
CA LEU A 220 -10.21 -7.39 7.32
C LEU A 220 -11.40 -7.84 6.45
N GLU A 221 -11.18 -8.77 5.52
CA GLU A 221 -12.25 -9.41 4.74
C GLU A 221 -12.58 -10.79 5.32
N ASN A 222 -13.66 -11.43 4.86
CA ASN A 222 -13.97 -12.79 5.30
C ASN A 222 -13.18 -13.84 4.51
N LEU A 223 -11.99 -14.22 4.99
CA LEU A 223 -11.09 -15.17 4.31
C LEU A 223 -11.64 -16.60 4.23
N LEU A 224 -12.69 -16.92 4.97
CA LEU A 224 -13.40 -18.21 4.87
C LEU A 224 -14.21 -18.32 3.58
N LEU A 225 -14.47 -17.20 2.89
CA LEU A 225 -15.17 -17.20 1.61
C LEU A 225 -14.27 -17.62 0.44
N LEU A 226 -12.94 -17.65 0.64
CA LEU A 226 -12.00 -18.07 -0.39
C LEU A 226 -12.11 -19.57 -0.66
N VAL A 227 -12.35 -19.93 -1.92
CA VAL A 227 -12.48 -21.32 -2.33
C VAL A 227 -11.12 -22.01 -2.24
N PRO A 228 -11.00 -23.17 -1.57
CA PRO A 228 -9.72 -23.85 -1.39
C PRO A 228 -8.92 -24.13 -2.67
N SER A 229 -9.61 -24.39 -3.79
CA SER A 229 -8.98 -24.61 -5.11
C SER A 229 -8.39 -23.36 -5.74
N ASP A 230 -8.82 -22.18 -5.30
CA ASP A 230 -8.33 -20.90 -5.83
C ASP A 230 -7.20 -20.32 -4.98
N ILE A 231 -6.98 -20.83 -3.76
CA ILE A 231 -5.89 -20.40 -2.88
C ILE A 231 -4.52 -20.41 -3.58
N PRO A 232 -4.12 -21.45 -4.34
CA PRO A 232 -2.85 -21.44 -5.06
C PRO A 232 -2.73 -20.39 -6.17
N LYS A 233 -3.86 -19.82 -6.60
CA LYS A 233 -3.92 -18.79 -7.65
C LYS A 233 -3.84 -17.37 -7.06
N GLN A 234 -3.99 -17.21 -5.75
CA GLN A 234 -3.95 -15.89 -5.12
C GLN A 234 -2.51 -15.36 -5.03
N VAL A 235 -2.35 -14.04 -5.07
CA VAL A 235 -1.04 -13.38 -4.94
C VAL A 235 -0.69 -13.16 -3.48
N THR A 236 -1.63 -12.68 -2.67
CA THR A 236 -1.44 -12.49 -1.23
C THR A 236 -2.53 -13.15 -0.43
N LEU A 237 -2.18 -13.60 0.77
CA LEU A 237 -3.10 -14.09 1.78
C LEU A 237 -2.68 -13.47 3.12
N SER A 238 -3.65 -13.28 4.00
CA SER A 238 -3.42 -12.72 5.33
C SER A 238 -3.96 -13.66 6.40
N TYR A 239 -3.60 -13.37 7.65
CA TYR A 239 -4.24 -13.91 8.83
C TYR A 239 -4.26 -12.83 9.92
N GLY A 240 -5.25 -12.87 10.80
CA GLY A 240 -5.35 -11.88 11.86
C GLY A 240 -6.62 -12.01 12.66
N TRP A 241 -6.76 -11.18 13.68
CA TRP A 241 -7.96 -11.16 14.50
C TRP A 241 -9.01 -10.26 13.84
N PHE A 242 -10.21 -10.78 13.60
CA PHE A 242 -11.33 -10.04 13.02
C PHE A 242 -12.62 -10.48 13.74
N GLU A 243 -13.45 -9.53 14.16
CA GLU A 243 -14.71 -9.80 14.89
C GLU A 243 -14.59 -10.83 16.03
N ASN A 244 -13.55 -10.70 16.86
CA ASN A 244 -13.26 -11.59 17.99
C ASN A 244 -12.88 -13.04 17.64
N LYS A 245 -12.54 -13.32 16.38
CA LYS A 245 -12.09 -14.65 15.92
C LYS A 245 -10.79 -14.52 15.13
N MET A 246 -9.99 -15.59 15.15
CA MET A 246 -8.88 -15.73 14.20
C MET A 246 -9.47 -15.91 12.79
N ASN A 247 -9.17 -14.96 11.92
CA ASN A 247 -9.52 -14.97 10.52
C ASN A 247 -8.33 -15.43 9.69
N SER A 248 -8.52 -16.54 8.98
CA SER A 248 -7.53 -17.21 8.14
C SER A 248 -8.27 -18.06 7.11
N VAL A 249 -7.62 -18.38 6.00
CA VAL A 249 -8.19 -19.25 4.96
C VAL A 249 -8.55 -20.64 5.49
N GLU A 250 -9.61 -21.24 4.95
CA GLU A 250 -9.97 -22.62 5.29
C GLU A 250 -9.25 -23.61 4.38
N LEU A 251 -8.33 -24.40 4.96
CA LEU A 251 -7.58 -25.42 4.25
C LEU A 251 -7.51 -26.71 5.07
N LYS A 252 -7.82 -27.82 4.39
CA LYS A 252 -7.47 -29.15 4.90
C LYS A 252 -5.97 -29.33 4.75
N GLY A 253 -5.28 -29.60 5.84
CA GLY A 253 -3.84 -29.72 5.89
C GLY A 253 -3.38 -30.71 6.93
N VAL A 254 -2.08 -31.02 6.92
CA VAL A 254 -1.48 -31.93 7.90
C VAL A 254 -1.29 -31.25 9.26
N PHE A 255 -1.20 -29.92 9.29
CA PHE A 255 -1.10 -29.16 10.53
C PHE A 255 -2.48 -28.87 11.12
N THR A 256 -2.64 -29.17 12.42
CA THR A 256 -3.83 -28.78 13.19
C THR A 256 -3.91 -27.27 13.37
N ILE A 257 -5.09 -26.71 13.68
CA ILE A 257 -5.28 -25.25 13.88
C ILE A 257 -4.34 -24.71 14.96
N ASP A 258 -4.07 -25.49 16.02
CA ASP A 258 -3.18 -25.08 17.10
C ASP A 258 -1.71 -25.00 16.66
N GLU A 259 -1.28 -25.87 15.75
CA GLU A 259 0.10 -25.89 15.22
C GLU A 259 0.35 -24.80 14.17
N ASP A 260 -0.66 -24.45 13.38
CA ASP A 260 -0.54 -23.47 12.29
C ASP A 260 -1.76 -22.53 12.25
N PRO A 261 -2.01 -21.70 13.26
CA PRO A 261 -3.21 -20.86 13.33
C PRO A 261 -3.33 -19.87 12.16
N SER A 262 -2.21 -19.54 11.51
CA SER A 262 -2.17 -18.69 10.32
C SER A 262 -2.55 -19.39 9.01
N ARG A 263 -2.46 -20.73 8.99
CA ARG A 263 -2.50 -21.60 7.80
C ARG A 263 -1.34 -21.40 6.81
N PHE A 264 -0.35 -20.56 7.10
CA PHE A 264 0.77 -20.29 6.18
C PHE A 264 1.69 -21.49 5.98
N ARG A 265 1.90 -22.33 7.01
CA ARG A 265 2.68 -23.58 6.83
C ARG A 265 1.92 -24.55 5.93
N THR A 266 0.61 -24.63 6.11
CA THR A 266 -0.30 -25.45 5.30
C THR A 266 -0.29 -25.01 3.84
N VAL A 267 -0.48 -23.71 3.58
CA VAL A 267 -0.37 -23.13 2.22
C VAL A 267 1.01 -23.39 1.62
N HIS A 268 2.07 -23.18 2.39
CA HIS A 268 3.44 -23.39 1.91
C HIS A 268 3.68 -24.83 1.49
N CYS A 269 3.21 -25.81 2.28
CA CYS A 269 3.37 -27.22 1.93
C CYS A 269 2.46 -27.66 0.76
N LEU A 270 1.34 -26.97 0.54
CA LEU A 270 0.51 -27.17 -0.65
C LEU A 270 1.25 -26.70 -1.92
N LEU A 271 1.90 -25.54 -1.87
CA LEU A 271 2.63 -24.95 -3.01
C LEU A 271 4.01 -25.59 -3.23
N TYR A 272 4.70 -25.98 -2.15
CA TYR A 272 6.07 -26.47 -2.16
C TYR A 272 6.21 -27.78 -1.38
N PRO A 273 5.58 -28.88 -1.84
CA PRO A 273 5.49 -30.15 -1.11
C PRO A 273 6.84 -30.86 -0.90
N THR A 274 7.87 -30.45 -1.65
CA THR A 274 9.24 -30.97 -1.52
C THR A 274 10.05 -30.32 -0.40
N THR A 275 9.50 -29.31 0.27
CA THR A 275 10.18 -28.65 1.40
C THR A 275 10.40 -29.65 2.54
N SER A 276 11.61 -29.72 3.09
CA SER A 276 12.07 -30.80 3.98
C SER A 276 11.26 -30.99 5.26
N TRP A 277 10.72 -29.91 5.82
CA TRP A 277 9.90 -29.93 7.03
C TRP A 277 8.42 -30.15 6.76
N CYS A 278 7.99 -30.22 5.49
CA CYS A 278 6.61 -30.55 5.16
C CYS A 278 6.33 -32.03 5.48
N PRO A 279 5.25 -32.34 6.21
CA PRO A 279 4.92 -33.72 6.57
C PRO A 279 4.75 -34.62 5.35
N VAL A 280 5.30 -35.84 5.43
CA VAL A 280 5.33 -36.84 4.34
C VAL A 280 3.92 -37.25 3.88
N ALA A 281 2.89 -37.09 4.72
CA ALA A 281 1.50 -37.42 4.40
C ALA A 281 0.92 -36.64 3.20
N LEU A 282 1.51 -35.50 2.80
CA LEU A 282 1.13 -34.82 1.56
C LEU A 282 1.55 -35.60 0.30
N LYS A 283 2.59 -36.44 0.35
CA LYS A 283 3.05 -37.21 -0.82
C LYS A 283 2.04 -38.25 -1.31
N GLY A 284 1.15 -38.73 -0.44
CA GLY A 284 0.11 -39.72 -0.79
C GLY A 284 -1.25 -39.12 -1.13
N ALA A 285 -1.53 -37.88 -0.72
CA ALA A 285 -2.81 -37.19 -0.96
C ALA A 285 -2.79 -36.21 -2.14
N LEU A 286 -1.62 -35.98 -2.76
CA LEU A 286 -1.41 -35.14 -3.95
C LEU A 286 -1.83 -35.81 -5.28
N SER A 287 -2.75 -36.79 -5.27
CA SER A 287 -3.42 -37.19 -6.52
C SER A 287 -4.38 -36.11 -7.05
N TRP A 288 -4.61 -35.05 -6.26
CA TRP A 288 -5.23 -33.82 -6.70
C TRP A 288 -4.14 -32.87 -7.23
N ASN A 289 -4.11 -32.70 -8.56
CA ASN A 289 -3.39 -31.66 -9.32
C ASN A 289 -1.98 -31.98 -9.85
N GLN A 290 -1.80 -33.12 -10.52
CA GLN A 290 -0.81 -33.21 -11.61
C GLN A 290 -1.24 -32.46 -12.90
N HIS A 291 -2.35 -31.72 -12.87
CA HIS A 291 -2.89 -31.00 -14.03
C HIS A 291 -3.19 -29.52 -13.78
N VAL A 292 -2.56 -28.88 -12.79
CA VAL A 292 -2.76 -27.43 -12.58
C VAL A 292 -1.47 -26.74 -12.18
N LEU A 293 -0.44 -26.82 -13.02
CA LEU A 293 0.56 -25.77 -13.24
C LEU A 293 1.15 -26.01 -14.65
N PRO A 294 1.22 -25.00 -15.54
CA PRO A 294 1.93 -25.11 -16.81
C PRO A 294 3.45 -25.25 -16.62
#